data_AF-A0A7C5UVM1-F1
#
_entry.id   AF-A0A7C5UVM1-F1
#
_cell.length_a   1.000
_cell.length_b   1.000
_cell.length_c   1.000
_cell.angle_alpha   90.00
_cell.angle_beta   90.00
_cell.angle_gamma   90.00
#
_symmetry.space_group_name_H-M   'P 1'
#
loop_
_entity.id
_entity.type
_entity.pdbx_description
1 polymer ?
#
loop_
_entity_poly.entity_id
_entity_poly.type
_entity_poly.pdbx_seq_one_letter_code
_entity_poly.pdbx_strand_id
1 'polypeptide(L)' 'MSQERTVLYTRLKTRVIVPIDLRTLKPDKVAGLGIKDIKNIKVLEGGREVLLEELFDIDAPFYTSTKP' A
#
# COMPACT_ATOMS: atom_id res chain seq x y z
N MET A 1 -10.46 -11.94 20.75
CA MET A 1 -10.11 -10.87 19.79
C MET A 1 -9.22 -11.49 18.73
N SER A 2 -9.77 -11.86 17.57
CA SER A 2 -8.97 -12.30 16.42
C SER A 2 -8.28 -11.06 15.86
N GLN A 3 -6.95 -11.05 15.76
CA GLN A 3 -6.24 -9.97 15.07
C GLN A 3 -6.32 -10.26 13.58
N GLU A 4 -7.15 -9.50 12.88
CA GLU A 4 -7.16 -9.50 11.42
C GLU A 4 -5.83 -8.92 10.94
N ARG A 5 -5.08 -9.70 10.14
CA ARG A 5 -3.78 -9.28 9.61
C ARG A 5 -3.93 -9.09 8.11
N THR A 6 -3.85 -7.85 7.66
CA THR A 6 -3.79 -7.53 6.23
C THR A 6 -2.33 -7.46 5.81
N VAL A 7 -1.94 -8.32 4.86
CA VAL A 7 -0.64 -8.23 4.20
C VAL A 7 -0.84 -7.55 2.86
N LEU A 8 -0.10 -6.48 2.61
CA LEU A 8 -0.07 -5.78 1.33
C LEU A 8 1.19 -6.17 0.58
N TYR A 9 1.02 -6.74 -0.60
CA TYR A 9 2.10 -6.98 -1.54
C TYR A 9 2.12 -5.84 -2.55
N THR A 10 3.25 -5.14 -2.63
CA THR A 10 3.46 -4.06 -3.58
C THR A 10 4.56 -4.45 -4.57
N ARG A 11 4.27 -4.35 -5.87
CA ARG A 11 5.23 -4.55 -6.93
C ARG A 11 5.39 -3.27 -7.72
N LEU A 12 6.62 -2.80 -7.84
CA LEU A 12 6.93 -1.59 -8.58
C LEU A 12 6.68 -1.82 -10.09
N LYS A 13 5.88 -0.95 -10.71
CA LYS A 13 5.44 -1.11 -12.11
C LYS A 13 6.54 -0.82 -13.13
N THR A 14 7.41 0.14 -12.82
CA THR A 14 8.41 0.67 -13.74
C THR A 14 9.76 0.83 -13.05
N ARG A 15 10.81 1.09 -13.82
CA ARG A 15 12.12 1.39 -13.24
C ARG A 15 12.08 2.77 -12.59
N VAL A 16 12.42 2.83 -11.31
CA VAL A 16 12.58 4.09 -10.57
C VAL A 16 13.78 4.87 -11.14
N ILE A 17 13.51 6.04 -11.68
CA ILE A 17 14.53 6.98 -12.22
C ILE A 17 14.75 8.18 -11.30
N VAL A 18 13.79 8.47 -10.41
CA VAL A 18 13.88 9.50 -9.37
C VAL A 18 13.37 8.95 -8.04
N PRO A 19 13.81 9.47 -6.87
CA PRO A 19 13.39 8.92 -5.58
C PRO A 19 11.88 8.95 -5.36
N ILE A 20 11.36 7.87 -4.77
CA ILE A 20 9.97 7.77 -4.29
C ILE A 20 9.97 7.94 -2.77
N ASP A 21 9.17 8.87 -2.25
CA ASP A 21 8.98 9.08 -0.82
C ASP A 21 7.72 8.36 -0.31
N LEU A 22 7.94 7.25 0.40
CA LEU A 22 6.90 6.45 1.04
C LEU A 22 6.89 6.59 2.57
N ARG A 23 7.56 7.59 3.16
CA ARG A 23 7.69 7.70 4.63
C ARG A 23 6.35 7.84 5.37
N THR A 24 5.29 8.24 4.65
CA THR A 24 3.93 8.34 5.20
C THR A 24 3.13 7.05 5.08
N LEU A 25 3.57 6.08 4.27
CA LEU A 25 2.90 4.79 4.09
C LEU A 25 3.31 3.83 5.22
N LYS A 26 2.57 3.89 6.32
CA LYS A 26 2.76 3.06 7.52
C LYS A 26 1.56 2.12 7.72
N PRO A 27 1.71 1.00 8.45
CA PRO A 27 0.61 0.10 8.78
C PRO A 27 -0.63 0.83 9.33
N ASP A 28 -0.44 1.79 10.24
CA ASP A 28 -1.55 2.56 10.83
C ASP A 28 -2.34 3.39 9.81
N LYS A 29 -1.71 3.80 8.70
CA LYS A 29 -2.35 4.57 7.64
C LYS A 29 -3.17 3.70 6.69
N VAL A 30 -2.88 2.40 6.63
CA VAL A 30 -3.57 1.44 5.76
C VAL A 30 -4.53 0.53 6.53
N ALA A 31 -4.40 0.45 7.86
CA ALA A 31 -5.27 -0.34 8.72
C ALA A 31 -6.74 0.10 8.57
N GLY A 32 -7.62 -0.86 8.32
CA GLY A 32 -9.06 -0.62 8.16
C GLY A 32 -9.46 0.01 6.82
N LEU A 33 -8.52 0.38 5.95
CA LEU A 33 -8.82 0.88 4.62
C LEU A 33 -9.11 -0.27 3.64
N GLY A 34 -10.07 -0.04 2.74
CA GLY A 34 -10.28 -0.94 1.61
C GLY A 34 -9.16 -0.83 0.58
N ILE A 35 -8.97 -1.86 -0.24
CA ILE A 35 -7.93 -1.87 -1.28
C ILE A 35 -8.02 -0.68 -2.25
N LYS A 36 -9.25 -0.23 -2.55
CA LYS A 36 -9.49 0.95 -3.39
C LYS A 36 -8.95 2.23 -2.75
N ASP A 37 -9.12 2.39 -1.44
CA ASP A 37 -8.63 3.57 -0.72
C ASP A 37 -7.11 3.55 -0.62
N ILE A 38 -6.52 2.36 -0.39
CA ILE A 38 -5.07 2.16 -0.36
C ILE A 38 -4.43 2.54 -1.71
N LYS A 39 -5.05 2.14 -2.83
CA LYS A 39 -4.59 2.51 -4.18
C LYS A 39 -4.56 4.02 -4.41
N ASN A 40 -5.49 4.75 -3.81
CA ASN A 40 -5.61 6.21 -3.90
C ASN A 40 -4.73 6.98 -2.89
N ILE A 41 -3.90 6.30 -2.10
CA ILE A 41 -2.98 6.99 -1.17
C ILE A 41 -1.98 7.82 -1.97
N LYS A 42 -1.86 9.10 -1.59
CA LYS A 42 -0.91 10.01 -2.21
C LYS A 42 0.50 9.84 -1.64
N VAL A 43 1.47 9.78 -2.53
CA VAL A 43 2.91 9.67 -2.25
C VAL A 43 3.69 10.64 -3.16
N LEU A 44 5.00 10.74 -2.96
CA LEU A 44 5.83 11.62 -3.79
C LEU A 44 6.78 10.83 -4.69
N GLU A 45 6.90 11.24 -5.95
CA GLU A 45 7.95 10.83 -6.87
C GLU A 45 8.71 12.08 -7.32
N GLY A 46 9.97 12.23 -6.93
CA GLY A 46 10.77 13.42 -7.25
C GLY A 46 10.16 14.75 -6.75
N GLY A 47 9.31 14.70 -5.72
CA GLY A 47 8.60 15.86 -5.16
C GLY A 47 7.22 16.14 -5.79
N ARG A 48 6.81 15.38 -6.81
CA ARG A 48 5.46 15.44 -7.39
C ARG A 48 4.53 14.49 -6.65
N GLU A 49 3.31 14.95 -6.35
CA GLU A 49 2.25 14.13 -5.78
C GLU A 49 1.66 13.17 -6.83
N VAL A 50 1.63 11.88 -6.50
CA VAL A 50 1.08 10.79 -7.33
C VAL A 50 0.31 9.79 -6.46
N LEU A 51 -0.57 9.01 -7.07
CA LEU A 51 -1.27 7.92 -6.39
C LEU A 51 -0.38 6.69 -6.25
N LEU A 52 -0.56 5.93 -5.17
CA LEU A 52 0.21 4.72 -4.91
C LEU A 52 0.05 3.70 -6.04
N GLU A 53 -1.15 3.60 -6.63
CA GLU A 53 -1.40 2.71 -7.76
C GLU A 53 -0.72 3.14 -9.07
N GLU A 54 -0.30 4.40 -9.21
CA GLU A 54 0.45 4.81 -10.39
C GLU A 54 1.86 4.19 -10.38
N LEU A 55 2.42 3.96 -9.20
CA LEU A 55 3.77 3.45 -9.00
C LEU A 55 3.82 1.93 -8.75
N PHE A 56 2.79 1.38 -8.09
CA PHE A 56 2.77 -0.01 -7.64
C PHE A 56 1.53 -0.77 -8.13
N ASP A 57 1.73 -2.03 -8.52
CA ASP A 57 0.68 -3.05 -8.46
C ASP A 57 0.51 -3.45 -6.99
N ILE A 58 -0.73 -3.38 -6.49
CA ILE A 58 -1.05 -3.62 -5.09
C ILE A 58 -2.02 -4.78 -4.99
N ASP A 59 -1.54 -5.87 -4.37
CA ASP A 59 -2.33 -7.03 -4.03
C ASP A 59 -2.51 -7.13 -2.51
N ALA A 60 -3.75 -7.35 -2.09
CA ALA A 60 -4.12 -7.51 -0.69
C ALA A 60 -4.85 -8.84 -0.51
N PRO A 61 -4.14 -9.97 -0.41
CA PRO A 61 -4.79 -11.23 -0.06
C PRO A 61 -5.34 -11.08 1.36
N PHE A 62 -6.67 -11.14 1.49
CA PHE A 62 -7.34 -11.18 2.78
C PHE A 62 -6.87 -12.43 3.52
N TYR A 63 -6.08 -12.26 4.58
CA TYR A 63 -5.70 -13.37 5.44
C TYR A 63 -6.66 -13.43 6.62
N THR A 64 -7.76 -14.15 6.44
CA THR A 64 -8.60 -14.56 7.58
C THR A 64 -7.85 -15.63 8.36
N SER A 65 -7.16 -15.22 9.43
CA SER A 65 -6.58 -16.16 10.39
C SER A 65 -7.72 -16.88 11.13
N THR A 66 -8.22 -17.97 10.57
CA THR A 66 -9.02 -18.96 11.31
C THR A 66 -8.07 -19.69 12.27
N LYS A 67 -8.10 -19.30 13.53
CA LYS A 67 -7.41 -20.04 14.60
C LYS A 67 -8.16 -21.37 14.81
N PRO A 68 -7.48 -22.54 14.85
CA PRO A 68 -8.09 -23.80 15.28
C PRO A 68 -8.48 -23.76 16.76
#